data_AF-A0A2T3KL86-F1
#
_entry.id   AF-A0A2T3KL86-F1
#
_cell.length_a   1.000
_cell.length_b   1.000
_cell.length_c   1.000
_cell.angle_alpha   90.00
_cell.angle_beta   90.00
_cell.angle_gamma   90.00
#
_symmetry.space_group_name_H-M   'P 1'
#
loop_
_entity.id
_entity.type
_entity.pdbx_description
1 polymer ?
#
loop_
_entity_poly.entity_id
_entity_poly.type
_entity_poly.pdbx_seq_one_letter_code
_entity_poly.pdbx_strand_id
1 'polypeptide(L)'
;MSNPEYTIAQILQLDKKAQPLAYRTLAASGDPEASLAYSDLVFRDKYKGEAQEGSKITDAEKKKARQEAIDYLLQAAENGCPDCAVKGANATFRGIRGATFNKVLCKTSYSTCIQFLDNYLSHHSLSKQDEAKHIYMKAMAQKYSQVDKLTVIKTLNSVADLEGTHYSTRAKGILGRYAYDSGDYESAIPLLKSDTCLPNAVLLTLIFKNHIKDTREYNIYRTQTLDLLKNKESPERQL
;
A
#
# COMPACT_ATOMS: atom_id res chain seq x y z
N MET A 1 0.50 34.10 -20.40
CA MET A 1 1.94 34.17 -20.07
C MET A 1 2.45 32.73 -20.12
N SER A 2 3.39 32.45 -21.01
CA SER A 2 4.03 31.14 -21.12
C SER A 2 4.77 30.82 -19.82
N ASN A 3 4.41 29.72 -19.17
CA ASN A 3 5.14 29.24 -18.00
C ASN A 3 6.59 28.99 -18.42
N PRO A 4 7.60 29.51 -17.69
CA PRO A 4 8.98 29.12 -17.94
C PRO A 4 9.11 27.60 -17.76
N GLU A 5 9.50 26.91 -18.83
CA GLU A 5 9.88 25.50 -18.78
C GLU A 5 11.20 25.40 -18.01
N TYR A 6 11.12 25.27 -16.70
CA TYR A 6 12.29 24.97 -15.88
C TYR A 6 12.66 23.49 -16.05
N THR A 7 13.95 23.18 -16.12
CA THR A 7 14.45 21.81 -15.85
C THR A 7 14.71 21.62 -14.35
N ILE A 8 14.81 20.38 -13.87
CA ILE A 8 15.16 20.08 -12.47
C ILE A 8 16.45 20.80 -12.05
N ALA A 9 17.48 20.77 -12.90
CA ALA A 9 18.73 21.45 -12.65
C ALA A 9 18.56 22.97 -12.47
N GLN A 10 17.68 23.60 -13.26
CA GLN A 10 17.36 25.02 -13.13
C GLN A 10 16.56 25.30 -11.85
N ILE A 11 15.62 24.43 -11.49
CA ILE A 11 14.84 24.56 -10.24
C ILE A 11 15.79 24.55 -9.03
N LEU A 12 16.79 23.66 -9.01
CA LEU A 12 17.74 23.56 -7.90
C LEU A 12 18.58 24.83 -7.70
N GLN A 13 18.75 25.66 -8.74
CA GLN A 13 19.45 26.95 -8.64
C GLN A 13 18.55 28.10 -8.15
N LEU A 14 17.24 27.90 -8.10
CA LEU A 14 16.31 28.89 -7.56
C LEU A 14 16.42 28.99 -6.03
N ASP A 15 16.05 30.15 -5.48
CA ASP A 15 15.81 30.29 -4.04
C ASP A 15 14.84 29.19 -3.57
N LYS A 16 15.14 28.58 -2.41
CA LYS A 16 14.30 27.57 -1.75
C LYS A 16 12.83 28.00 -1.62
N LYS A 17 12.53 29.30 -1.55
CA LYS A 17 11.15 29.82 -1.53
C LYS A 17 10.43 29.72 -2.87
N ALA A 18 11.16 29.75 -4.00
CA ALA A 18 10.62 29.68 -5.36
C ALA A 18 10.53 28.24 -5.90
N GLN A 19 11.38 27.34 -5.41
CA GLN A 19 11.41 25.93 -5.82
C GLN A 19 10.05 25.20 -5.79
N PRO A 20 9.20 25.33 -4.75
CA PRO A 20 7.95 24.57 -4.66
C PRO A 20 6.98 24.85 -5.80
N LEU A 21 6.90 26.09 -6.28
CA LEU A 21 6.04 26.45 -7.41
C LEU A 21 6.63 25.92 -8.72
N ALA A 22 7.95 26.04 -8.90
CA ALA A 22 8.61 25.53 -10.10
C ALA A 22 8.46 24.01 -10.22
N TYR A 23 8.62 23.25 -9.12
CA TYR A 23 8.34 21.81 -9.12
C TYR A 23 6.88 21.50 -9.44
N ARG A 24 5.91 22.27 -8.92
CA ARG A 24 4.49 22.07 -9.25
C ARG A 24 4.22 22.27 -10.74
N THR A 25 4.78 23.32 -11.34
CA THR A 25 4.60 23.65 -12.76
C THR A 25 5.22 22.58 -13.66
N LEU A 26 6.43 22.12 -13.35
CA LEU A 26 7.10 21.06 -14.11
C LEU A 26 6.44 19.69 -13.89
N ALA A 27 5.95 19.39 -12.69
CA ALA A 27 5.16 18.17 -12.44
C ALA A 27 3.86 18.17 -13.26
N ALA A 28 3.22 19.32 -13.43
CA ALA A 28 2.00 19.46 -14.24
C ALA A 28 2.22 19.20 -15.74
N SER A 29 3.46 19.29 -16.24
CA SER A 29 3.80 18.89 -17.61
C SER A 29 4.12 17.39 -17.73
N GLY A 30 3.97 16.62 -16.66
CA GLY A 30 4.19 15.17 -16.64
C GLY A 30 5.64 14.75 -16.35
N ASP A 31 6.51 15.66 -15.91
CA ASP A 31 7.90 15.33 -15.58
C ASP A 31 7.96 14.42 -14.32
N PRO A 32 8.57 13.23 -14.40
CA PRO A 32 8.58 12.27 -13.30
C PRO A 32 9.37 12.75 -12.07
N GLU A 33 10.54 13.36 -12.28
CA GLU A 33 11.40 13.83 -11.19
C GLU A 33 10.73 14.98 -10.43
N ALA A 34 10.09 15.90 -11.16
CA ALA A 34 9.34 17.00 -10.59
C ALA A 34 8.12 16.49 -9.82
N SER A 35 7.42 15.48 -10.34
CA SER A 35 6.27 14.85 -9.68
C SER A 35 6.67 14.20 -8.34
N LEU A 36 7.83 13.54 -8.31
CA LEU A 36 8.39 12.98 -7.08
C LEU A 36 8.79 14.08 -6.08
N ALA A 37 9.48 15.13 -6.53
CA ALA A 37 9.92 16.23 -5.68
C ALA A 37 8.73 17.04 -5.12
N TYR A 38 7.75 17.36 -5.97
CA TYR A 38 6.54 18.07 -5.58
C TYR A 38 5.73 17.28 -4.55
N SER A 39 5.53 15.98 -4.78
CA SER A 39 4.83 15.12 -3.82
C SER A 39 5.53 15.04 -2.46
N ASP A 40 6.86 15.03 -2.41
CA ASP A 40 7.60 15.08 -1.12
C ASP A 40 7.36 16.37 -0.35
N LEU A 41 7.34 17.51 -1.04
CA LEU A 41 7.05 18.79 -0.42
C LEU A 41 5.64 18.81 0.17
N VAL A 42 4.67 18.32 -0.59
CA VAL A 42 3.25 18.35 -0.24
C VAL A 42 2.92 17.34 0.88
N PHE A 43 3.41 16.10 0.78
CA PHE A 43 3.15 15.05 1.77
C PHE A 43 3.86 15.30 3.10
N ARG A 44 4.95 16.07 3.11
CA ARG A 44 5.63 16.49 4.35
C ARG A 44 5.06 17.79 4.95
N ASP A 45 3.94 18.30 4.43
CA ASP A 45 3.32 19.59 4.78
C ASP A 45 4.32 20.77 4.67
N LYS A 46 5.33 20.66 3.80
CA LYS A 46 6.35 21.68 3.52
C LYS A 46 5.96 22.61 2.37
N TYR A 47 4.94 22.25 1.60
CA TYR A 47 4.37 23.13 0.58
C TYR A 47 3.65 24.32 1.24
N LYS A 48 4.06 25.54 0.89
CA LYS A 48 3.53 26.80 1.45
C LYS A 48 2.76 27.65 0.44
N GLY A 49 2.43 27.11 -0.74
CA GLY A 49 1.74 27.84 -1.79
C GLY A 49 2.64 28.78 -2.58
N GLU A 50 2.01 29.66 -3.35
CA GLU A 50 2.68 30.76 -4.03
C GLU A 50 3.17 31.78 -3.00
N ALA A 51 4.39 32.28 -3.17
CA ALA A 51 5.05 33.19 -2.24
C ALA A 51 4.37 34.57 -2.22
N GLN A 52 3.19 34.67 -1.62
CA GLN A 52 2.61 35.96 -1.24
C GLN A 52 2.95 36.23 0.22
N GLU A 53 3.76 37.27 0.44
CA GLU A 53 4.18 37.72 1.77
C GLU A 53 2.99 37.85 2.71
N GLY A 54 3.08 37.21 3.88
CA GLY A 54 2.09 37.31 4.95
C GLY A 54 0.87 36.39 4.84
N SER A 55 0.63 35.73 3.71
CA SER A 55 -0.51 34.82 3.57
C SER A 55 -0.15 33.38 3.96
N LYS A 56 -0.97 32.74 4.80
CA LYS A 56 -0.90 31.30 5.06
C LYS A 56 -1.86 30.61 4.10
N ILE A 57 -1.41 29.61 3.36
CA ILE A 57 -2.32 28.75 2.60
C ILE A 57 -3.34 28.11 3.54
N THR A 58 -4.58 28.08 3.06
CA THR A 58 -5.70 27.47 3.76
C THR A 58 -5.57 25.95 3.76
N ASP A 59 -6.25 25.28 4.69
CA ASP A 59 -6.30 23.81 4.71
C ASP A 59 -6.98 23.23 3.46
N ALA A 60 -7.90 23.99 2.84
CA ALA A 60 -8.53 23.62 1.58
C ALA A 60 -7.52 23.59 0.42
N GLU A 61 -6.67 24.61 0.30
CA GLU A 61 -5.60 24.66 -0.70
C GLU A 61 -4.55 23.58 -0.47
N LYS A 62 -4.19 23.30 0.79
CA LYS A 62 -3.31 22.17 1.14
C LYS A 62 -3.90 20.84 0.70
N LYS A 63 -5.20 20.64 0.92
CA LYS A 63 -5.90 19.43 0.48
C LYS A 63 -5.91 19.32 -1.04
N LYS A 64 -6.12 20.43 -1.76
CA LYS A 64 -6.05 20.49 -3.22
C LYS A 64 -4.65 20.12 -3.72
N ALA A 65 -3.60 20.74 -3.17
CA ALA A 65 -2.21 20.43 -3.54
C ALA A 65 -1.85 18.95 -3.32
N ARG A 66 -2.39 18.31 -2.27
CA ARG A 66 -2.22 16.87 -2.01
C ARG A 66 -2.89 16.01 -3.06
N GLN A 67 -4.07 16.40 -3.52
CA GLN A 67 -4.72 15.71 -4.63
C GLN A 67 -3.94 15.91 -5.93
N GLU A 68 -3.53 17.15 -6.24
CA GLU A 68 -2.70 17.44 -7.41
C GLU A 68 -1.39 16.62 -7.42
N ALA A 69 -0.73 16.49 -6.26
CA ALA A 69 0.47 15.65 -6.14
C ALA A 69 0.19 14.16 -6.42
N ILE A 70 -0.97 13.65 -6.05
CA ILE A 70 -1.38 12.28 -6.38
C ILE A 70 -1.65 12.16 -7.88
N ASP A 71 -2.33 13.14 -8.47
CA ASP A 71 -2.68 13.13 -9.89
C ASP A 71 -1.41 13.21 -10.77
N TYR A 72 -0.43 14.05 -10.42
CA TYR A 72 0.85 14.12 -11.13
C TYR A 72 1.69 12.84 -11.00
N LEU A 73 1.71 12.23 -9.82
CA LEU A 73 2.34 10.91 -9.65
C LEU A 73 1.66 9.86 -10.52
N LEU A 74 0.33 9.89 -10.65
CA LEU A 74 -0.43 8.94 -11.46
C LEU A 74 -0.13 9.11 -12.94
N GLN A 75 -0.15 10.33 -13.45
CA GLN A 75 0.23 10.64 -14.83
C GLN A 75 1.67 10.19 -15.14
N ALA A 76 2.62 10.45 -14.24
CA ALA A 76 4.00 10.00 -14.42
C ALA A 76 4.11 8.45 -14.39
N ALA A 77 3.32 7.79 -13.54
CA ALA A 77 3.26 6.32 -13.50
C ALA A 77 2.66 5.71 -14.78
N GLU A 78 1.62 6.32 -15.35
CA GLU A 78 1.05 5.94 -16.65
C GLU A 78 2.08 6.07 -17.79
N ASN A 79 3.01 7.02 -17.67
CA ASN A 79 4.13 7.21 -18.58
C ASN A 79 5.36 6.32 -18.26
N GLY A 80 5.22 5.33 -17.37
CA GLY A 80 6.28 4.36 -17.07
C GLY A 80 7.28 4.79 -16.01
N CYS A 81 6.94 5.71 -15.10
CA CYS A 81 7.75 6.03 -13.91
C CYS A 81 7.47 5.04 -12.75
N PRO A 82 8.36 4.06 -12.46
CA PRO A 82 8.15 3.08 -11.40
C PRO A 82 8.07 3.72 -10.01
N ASP A 83 8.99 4.64 -9.73
CA ASP A 83 9.10 5.28 -8.42
C ASP A 83 7.86 6.11 -8.11
N CYS A 84 7.30 6.76 -9.13
CA CYS A 84 6.05 7.50 -9.03
C CYS A 84 4.89 6.57 -8.68
N ALA A 85 4.83 5.40 -9.33
CA ALA A 85 3.82 4.39 -9.08
C ALA A 85 3.91 3.82 -7.65
N VAL A 86 5.11 3.45 -7.20
CA VAL A 86 5.33 2.92 -5.85
C VAL A 86 5.00 3.96 -4.79
N LYS A 87 5.43 5.21 -4.98
CA LYS A 87 5.15 6.31 -4.04
C LYS A 87 3.67 6.60 -3.95
N GLY A 88 2.99 6.69 -5.10
CA GLY A 88 1.55 6.89 -5.21
C GLY A 88 0.74 5.76 -4.57
N ALA A 89 1.08 4.51 -4.86
CA ALA A 89 0.45 3.33 -4.27
C ALA A 89 0.57 3.33 -2.73
N ASN A 90 1.75 3.61 -2.19
CA ASN A 90 1.96 3.67 -0.75
C ASN A 90 1.15 4.80 -0.09
N ALA A 91 1.16 5.99 -0.70
CA ALA A 91 0.43 7.15 -0.19
C ALA A 91 -1.09 6.91 -0.17
N THR A 92 -1.63 6.27 -1.21
CA THR A 92 -3.08 6.01 -1.34
C THR A 92 -3.54 4.78 -0.56
N PHE A 93 -2.68 3.79 -0.34
CA PHE A 93 -3.02 2.61 0.47
C PHE A 93 -3.04 2.89 1.98
N ARG A 94 -2.01 3.56 2.50
CA ARG A 94 -1.84 3.84 3.93
C ARG A 94 -2.48 5.16 4.36
N GLY A 95 -2.68 6.07 3.40
CA GLY A 95 -2.85 7.48 3.68
C GLY A 95 -1.51 8.12 4.09
N ILE A 96 -1.46 9.45 4.08
CA ILE A 96 -0.32 10.20 4.60
C ILE A 96 -0.76 10.86 5.90
N ARG A 97 0.04 10.73 6.95
CA ARG A 97 -0.18 11.38 8.25
C ARG A 97 0.90 12.43 8.51
N GLY A 98 0.53 13.50 9.20
CA GLY A 98 1.46 14.52 9.66
C GLY A 98 2.25 14.05 10.89
N ALA A 99 3.23 14.87 11.29
CA ALA A 99 4.16 14.54 12.38
C ALA A 99 3.48 14.16 13.72
N THR A 100 2.27 14.65 13.98
CA THR A 100 1.53 14.38 15.22
C THR A 100 0.60 13.17 15.16
N PHE A 101 0.63 12.35 14.09
CA PHE A 101 -0.24 11.18 13.81
C PHE A 101 -1.76 11.42 13.76
N ASN A 102 -2.25 12.49 14.40
CA ASN A 102 -3.65 12.90 14.46
C ASN A 102 -4.11 13.61 13.18
N LYS A 103 -3.17 14.18 12.40
CA LYS A 103 -3.48 14.88 11.16
C LYS A 103 -3.35 13.93 9.97
N VAL A 104 -4.48 13.50 9.41
CA VAL A 104 -4.50 12.80 8.11
C VAL A 104 -4.31 13.84 7.00
N LEU A 105 -3.15 13.84 6.38
CA LEU A 105 -2.79 14.75 5.28
C LEU A 105 -3.43 14.27 3.97
N CYS A 106 -3.29 12.98 3.64
CA CYS A 106 -3.94 12.35 2.49
C CYS A 106 -4.80 11.19 2.98
N LYS A 107 -6.07 11.15 2.57
CA LYS A 107 -6.96 10.02 2.85
C LYS A 107 -6.54 8.79 2.04
N THR A 108 -6.90 7.62 2.53
CA THR A 108 -6.76 6.38 1.75
C THR A 108 -7.69 6.43 0.53
N SER A 109 -7.20 5.91 -0.59
CA SER A 109 -7.96 5.69 -1.82
C SER A 109 -7.52 4.37 -2.43
N TYR A 110 -8.25 3.30 -2.13
CA TYR A 110 -7.87 1.96 -2.59
C TYR A 110 -8.04 1.78 -4.10
N SER A 111 -8.99 2.47 -4.73
CA SER A 111 -9.15 2.48 -6.19
C SER A 111 -7.95 3.13 -6.89
N THR A 112 -7.51 4.30 -6.41
CA THR A 112 -6.30 4.96 -6.94
C THR A 112 -5.04 4.14 -6.67
N CYS A 113 -4.97 3.48 -5.51
CA CYS A 113 -3.88 2.55 -5.21
C CYS A 113 -3.81 1.40 -6.23
N ILE A 114 -4.96 0.84 -6.64
CA ILE A 114 -5.00 -0.22 -7.65
C ILE A 114 -4.48 0.30 -8.99
N GLN A 115 -4.88 1.51 -9.41
CA GLN A 115 -4.39 2.13 -10.66
C GLN A 115 -2.86 2.27 -10.65
N PHE A 116 -2.28 2.77 -9.56
CA PHE A 116 -0.83 2.84 -9.42
C PHE A 116 -0.15 1.47 -9.52
N LEU A 117 -0.72 0.45 -8.87
CA LEU A 117 -0.15 -0.89 -8.87
C LEU A 117 -0.28 -1.56 -10.25
N ASP A 118 -1.37 -1.29 -10.98
CA ASP A 118 -1.56 -1.77 -12.35
C ASP A 118 -0.52 -1.16 -13.28
N ASN A 119 -0.31 0.16 -13.21
CA ASN A 119 0.75 0.84 -13.97
C ASN A 119 2.14 0.31 -13.61
N TYR A 120 2.40 0.04 -12.33
CA TYR A 120 3.70 -0.49 -11.91
C TYR A 120 3.95 -1.92 -12.44
N LEU A 121 2.95 -2.78 -12.34
CA LEU A 121 3.04 -4.19 -12.75
C LEU A 121 3.08 -4.36 -14.27
N SER A 122 2.52 -3.42 -15.05
CA SER A 122 2.52 -3.52 -16.53
C SER A 122 3.82 -3.08 -17.19
N HIS A 123 4.66 -2.29 -16.52
CA HIS A 123 5.83 -1.65 -17.14
C HIS A 123 7.18 -2.23 -16.69
N HIS A 124 7.22 -3.10 -15.69
CA HIS A 124 8.48 -3.50 -15.06
C HIS A 124 8.63 -5.01 -14.87
N SER A 125 9.80 -5.53 -15.25
CA SER A 125 10.25 -6.85 -14.82
C SER A 125 10.75 -6.75 -13.38
N LEU A 126 10.03 -7.38 -12.46
CA LEU A 126 10.32 -7.31 -11.04
C LEU A 126 11.03 -8.58 -10.56
N SER A 127 11.73 -8.47 -9.43
CA SER A 127 12.11 -9.66 -8.67
C SER A 127 10.83 -10.39 -8.22
N LYS A 128 10.88 -11.71 -8.11
CA LYS A 128 9.74 -12.51 -7.65
C LYS A 128 9.17 -12.01 -6.31
N GLN A 129 10.03 -11.56 -5.41
CA GLN A 129 9.65 -11.04 -4.09
C GLN A 129 8.93 -9.68 -4.20
N ASP A 130 9.40 -8.79 -5.07
CA ASP A 130 8.77 -7.49 -5.29
C ASP A 130 7.48 -7.60 -6.07
N GLU A 131 7.41 -8.49 -7.06
CA GLU A 131 6.18 -8.82 -7.76
C GLU A 131 5.12 -9.31 -6.77
N ALA A 132 5.44 -10.32 -5.96
CA ALA A 132 4.54 -10.85 -4.95
C ALA A 132 4.07 -9.77 -3.96
N LYS A 133 4.97 -8.85 -3.54
CA LYS A 133 4.63 -7.72 -2.68
C LYS A 133 3.56 -6.82 -3.29
N HIS A 134 3.73 -6.41 -4.54
CA HIS A 134 2.85 -5.43 -5.18
C HIS A 134 1.52 -6.05 -5.58
N ILE A 135 1.51 -7.30 -6.07
CA ILE A 135 0.26 -8.03 -6.33
C ILE A 135 -0.50 -8.29 -5.02
N TYR A 136 0.20 -8.62 -3.93
CA TYR A 136 -0.44 -8.77 -2.61
C TYR A 136 -1.05 -7.46 -2.12
N MET A 137 -0.33 -6.34 -2.26
CA MET A 137 -0.85 -5.01 -1.92
C MET A 137 -2.08 -4.66 -2.76
N LYS A 138 -2.10 -5.02 -4.05
CA LYS A 138 -3.25 -4.86 -4.95
C LYS A 138 -4.44 -5.69 -4.47
N ALA A 139 -4.23 -6.95 -4.10
CA ALA A 139 -5.29 -7.78 -3.52
C ALA A 139 -5.87 -7.18 -2.24
N MET A 140 -5.03 -6.57 -1.39
CA MET A 140 -5.50 -5.91 -0.16
C MET A 140 -6.28 -4.64 -0.47
N ALA A 141 -5.83 -3.85 -1.45
CA ALA A 141 -6.56 -2.68 -1.91
C ALA A 141 -7.93 -3.08 -2.45
N GLN A 142 -8.01 -4.10 -3.31
CA GLN A 142 -9.27 -4.65 -3.84
C GLN A 142 -10.23 -5.07 -2.71
N LYS A 143 -9.71 -5.81 -1.72
CA LYS A 143 -10.48 -6.24 -0.55
C LYS A 143 -11.07 -5.06 0.22
N TYR A 144 -10.28 -4.01 0.46
CA TYR A 144 -10.74 -2.84 1.22
C TYR A 144 -11.60 -1.87 0.39
N SER A 145 -11.47 -1.89 -0.94
CA SER A 145 -12.37 -1.16 -1.85
C SER A 145 -13.72 -1.84 -2.08
N GLN A 146 -14.00 -2.98 -1.42
CA GLN A 146 -15.23 -3.76 -1.61
C GLN A 146 -15.45 -4.21 -3.06
N VAL A 147 -14.37 -4.47 -3.79
CA VAL A 147 -14.45 -5.17 -5.08
C VAL A 147 -14.96 -6.59 -4.82
N ASP A 148 -15.63 -7.17 -5.81
CA ASP A 148 -16.11 -8.54 -5.76
C ASP A 148 -15.07 -9.53 -5.19
N LYS A 149 -15.53 -10.42 -4.31
CA LYS A 149 -14.70 -11.38 -3.59
C LYS A 149 -13.95 -12.32 -4.55
N LEU A 150 -14.54 -12.70 -5.69
CA LEU A 150 -13.89 -13.57 -6.67
C LEU A 150 -12.68 -12.88 -7.30
N THR A 151 -12.78 -11.57 -7.57
CA THR A 151 -11.66 -10.77 -8.08
C THR A 151 -10.49 -10.71 -7.10
N VAL A 152 -10.79 -10.54 -5.81
CA VAL A 152 -9.79 -10.58 -4.74
C VAL A 152 -9.13 -11.96 -4.65
N ILE A 153 -9.94 -13.04 -4.68
CA ILE A 153 -9.45 -14.42 -4.67
C ILE A 153 -8.52 -14.69 -5.85
N LYS A 154 -8.91 -14.29 -7.07
CA LYS A 154 -8.10 -14.45 -8.28
C LYS A 154 -6.74 -13.77 -8.13
N THR A 155 -6.73 -12.56 -7.59
CA THR A 155 -5.49 -11.81 -7.37
C THR A 155 -4.64 -12.45 -6.27
N LEU A 156 -5.24 -12.93 -5.18
CA LEU A 156 -4.52 -13.67 -4.13
C LEU A 156 -3.93 -14.99 -4.62
N ASN A 157 -4.63 -15.72 -5.50
CA ASN A 157 -4.10 -16.94 -6.12
C ASN A 157 -2.84 -16.64 -6.92
N SER A 158 -2.81 -15.56 -7.72
CA SER A 158 -1.58 -15.18 -8.44
C SER A 158 -0.41 -14.84 -7.50
N VAL A 159 -0.65 -14.37 -6.28
CA VAL A 159 0.42 -14.20 -5.27
C VAL A 159 0.83 -15.54 -4.68
N ALA A 160 -0.13 -16.42 -4.39
CA ALA A 160 0.12 -17.74 -3.83
C ALA A 160 1.02 -18.59 -4.75
N ASP A 161 0.81 -18.49 -6.07
CA ASP A 161 1.60 -19.17 -7.10
C ASP A 161 3.08 -18.71 -7.14
N LEU A 162 3.38 -17.53 -6.58
CA LEU A 162 4.74 -17.03 -6.41
C LEU A 162 5.43 -17.63 -5.18
N GLU A 163 5.56 -18.97 -5.17
CA GLU A 163 6.12 -19.77 -4.06
C GLU A 163 7.49 -19.27 -3.55
N GLY A 164 7.75 -19.47 -2.26
CA GLY A 164 9.01 -19.07 -1.62
C GLY A 164 9.11 -17.59 -1.25
N THR A 165 8.04 -16.81 -1.48
CA THR A 165 7.94 -15.41 -1.03
C THR A 165 7.15 -15.32 0.27
N HIS A 166 7.50 -14.36 1.14
CA HIS A 166 6.71 -14.09 2.35
C HIS A 166 5.25 -13.72 2.00
N TYR A 167 5.04 -13.04 0.88
CA TYR A 167 3.71 -12.60 0.44
C TYR A 167 2.86 -13.76 -0.10
N SER A 168 3.45 -14.77 -0.76
CA SER A 168 2.75 -16.01 -1.11
C SER A 168 2.18 -16.71 0.13
N THR A 169 3.00 -16.85 1.18
CA THR A 169 2.56 -17.39 2.48
C THR A 169 1.37 -16.59 3.04
N ARG A 170 1.48 -15.26 3.10
CA ARG A 170 0.37 -14.41 3.58
C ARG A 170 -0.89 -14.51 2.72
N ALA A 171 -0.74 -14.60 1.40
CA ALA A 171 -1.86 -14.75 0.48
C ALA A 171 -2.60 -16.07 0.71
N LYS A 172 -1.86 -17.19 0.84
CA LYS A 172 -2.42 -18.50 1.20
C LYS A 172 -3.15 -18.45 2.54
N GLY A 173 -2.60 -17.78 3.54
CA GLY A 173 -3.28 -17.54 4.81
C GLY A 173 -4.64 -16.83 4.66
N ILE A 174 -4.78 -15.87 3.73
CA ILE A 174 -6.07 -15.21 3.45
C ILE A 174 -7.01 -16.13 2.68
N LEU A 175 -6.51 -16.85 1.68
CA LEU A 175 -7.29 -17.81 0.91
C LEU A 175 -7.85 -18.92 1.82
N GLY A 176 -7.05 -19.41 2.76
CA GLY A 176 -7.47 -20.40 3.76
C GLY A 176 -8.58 -19.87 4.67
N ARG A 177 -8.56 -18.58 5.03
CA ARG A 177 -9.67 -17.94 5.76
C ARG A 177 -10.94 -17.88 4.91
N TYR A 178 -10.83 -17.52 3.63
CA TYR A 178 -12.00 -17.51 2.75
C TYR A 178 -12.62 -18.89 2.55
N ALA A 179 -11.79 -19.94 2.45
CA ALA A 179 -12.25 -21.33 2.38
C ALA A 179 -12.95 -21.77 3.68
N TYR A 180 -12.36 -21.42 4.84
CA TYR A 180 -12.98 -21.65 6.15
C TYR A 180 -14.35 -20.96 6.26
N ASP A 181 -14.45 -19.68 5.86
CA ASP A 181 -15.69 -18.91 5.92
C ASP A 181 -16.79 -19.50 5.01
N SER A 182 -16.42 -20.21 3.95
CA SER A 182 -17.36 -20.94 3.08
C SER A 182 -17.67 -22.37 3.56
N GLY A 183 -17.08 -22.83 4.66
CA GLY A 183 -17.22 -24.20 5.14
C GLY A 183 -16.40 -25.24 4.37
N ASP A 184 -15.54 -24.81 3.44
CA ASP A 184 -14.60 -25.67 2.72
C ASP A 184 -13.33 -25.88 3.56
N TYR A 185 -13.46 -26.71 4.59
CA TYR A 185 -12.37 -26.99 5.52
C TYR A 185 -11.24 -27.81 4.88
N GLU A 186 -11.56 -28.63 3.88
CA GLU A 186 -10.58 -29.45 3.15
C GLU A 186 -9.57 -28.55 2.42
N SER A 187 -10.04 -27.52 1.72
CA SER A 187 -9.17 -26.52 1.09
C SER A 187 -8.54 -25.58 2.12
N ALA A 188 -9.24 -25.24 3.20
CA ALA A 188 -8.76 -24.29 4.21
C ALA A 188 -7.49 -24.78 4.93
N ILE A 189 -7.44 -26.06 5.31
CA ILE A 189 -6.35 -26.61 6.13
C ILE A 189 -4.97 -26.42 5.50
N PRO A 190 -4.66 -26.93 4.29
CA PRO A 190 -3.31 -26.80 3.72
C PRO A 190 -2.90 -25.34 3.53
N LEU A 191 -3.86 -24.46 3.21
CA LEU A 191 -3.62 -23.03 3.06
C LEU A 191 -3.30 -22.35 4.41
N LEU A 192 -4.07 -22.63 5.45
CA LEU A 192 -3.85 -22.07 6.79
C LEU A 192 -2.57 -22.60 7.43
N LYS A 193 -2.18 -23.86 7.15
CA LYS A 193 -0.90 -24.43 7.61
C LYS A 193 0.31 -23.69 7.06
N SER A 194 0.19 -23.03 5.92
CA SER A 194 1.29 -22.28 5.30
C SER A 194 1.61 -20.96 6.02
N ASP A 195 0.61 -20.27 6.59
CA ASP A 195 0.75 -19.02 7.36
C ASP A 195 0.14 -19.21 8.74
N THR A 196 0.94 -19.67 9.71
CA THR A 196 0.47 -19.95 11.07
C THR A 196 0.43 -18.72 11.98
N CYS A 197 0.19 -17.53 11.41
CA CYS A 197 -0.12 -16.35 12.23
C CYS A 197 -1.32 -16.63 13.14
N LEU A 198 -1.42 -15.90 14.26
CA LEU A 198 -2.39 -16.20 15.32
C LEU A 198 -3.82 -16.43 14.81
N PRO A 199 -4.42 -15.58 13.94
CA PRO A 199 -5.76 -15.84 13.43
C PRO A 199 -5.88 -17.20 12.72
N ASN A 200 -4.89 -17.60 11.93
CA ASN A 200 -4.92 -18.86 11.19
C ASN A 200 -4.69 -20.06 12.09
N ALA A 201 -3.80 -19.95 13.08
CA ALA A 201 -3.60 -20.99 14.10
C ALA A 201 -4.88 -21.23 14.93
N VAL A 202 -5.62 -20.16 15.25
CA VAL A 202 -6.94 -20.26 15.90
C VAL A 202 -7.93 -21.02 15.01
N LEU A 203 -8.02 -20.69 13.72
CA LEU A 203 -8.92 -21.39 12.80
C LEU A 203 -8.56 -22.87 12.64
N LEU A 204 -7.28 -23.20 12.50
CA LEU A 204 -6.83 -24.60 12.49
C LEU A 204 -7.23 -25.33 13.77
N THR A 205 -7.05 -24.69 14.94
CA THR A 205 -7.49 -25.24 16.23
C THR A 205 -9.00 -25.53 16.25
N LEU A 206 -9.82 -24.61 15.72
CA LEU A 206 -11.28 -24.77 15.64
C LEU A 206 -11.68 -25.88 14.66
N ILE A 207 -11.03 -25.97 13.50
CA ILE A 207 -11.26 -27.03 12.51
C ILE A 207 -11.00 -28.40 13.14
N PHE A 208 -9.82 -28.59 13.74
CA PHE A 208 -9.44 -29.87 14.32
C PHE A 208 -10.22 -30.23 15.59
N LYS A 209 -10.64 -29.24 16.37
CA LYS A 209 -11.50 -29.47 17.54
C LYS A 209 -12.92 -29.89 17.16
N ASN A 210 -13.55 -29.15 16.25
CA ASN A 210 -15.00 -29.22 16.05
C ASN A 210 -15.41 -30.04 14.82
N HIS A 211 -14.66 -29.94 13.72
CA HIS A 211 -15.02 -30.53 12.44
C HIS A 211 -14.35 -31.88 12.21
N ILE A 212 -13.02 -31.95 12.31
CA ILE A 212 -12.26 -33.19 12.10
C ILE A 212 -12.24 -34.05 13.36
N LYS A 213 -12.24 -33.41 14.54
CA LYS A 213 -12.11 -34.08 15.85
C LYS A 213 -10.80 -34.87 16.00
N ASP A 214 -9.71 -34.37 15.39
CA ASP A 214 -8.35 -34.91 15.56
C ASP A 214 -7.69 -34.31 16.80
N THR A 215 -7.58 -35.11 17.86
CA THR A 215 -6.99 -34.70 19.14
C THR A 215 -5.52 -34.32 19.03
N ARG A 216 -4.75 -34.98 18.15
CA ARG A 216 -3.32 -34.71 18.00
C ARG A 216 -3.09 -33.36 17.34
N GLU A 217 -3.71 -33.15 16.18
CA GLU A 217 -3.59 -31.89 15.44
C GLU A 217 -4.20 -30.73 16.24
N TYR A 218 -5.31 -30.96 16.94
CA TYR A 218 -5.88 -29.98 17.88
C TYR A 218 -4.86 -29.53 18.93
N ASN A 219 -4.16 -30.46 19.59
CA ASN A 219 -3.18 -30.12 20.62
C ASN A 219 -1.97 -29.37 20.07
N ILE A 220 -1.52 -29.71 18.85
CA ILE A 220 -0.44 -29.00 18.15
C ILE A 220 -0.84 -27.53 17.95
N TYR A 221 -1.98 -27.28 17.28
CA TYR A 221 -2.40 -25.92 16.96
C TYR A 221 -2.90 -25.13 18.17
N ARG A 222 -3.47 -25.79 19.18
CA ARG A 222 -3.78 -25.16 20.47
C ARG A 222 -2.53 -24.64 21.15
N THR A 223 -1.47 -25.46 21.23
CA THR A 223 -0.20 -25.05 21.86
C THR A 223 0.40 -23.88 21.11
N GLN A 224 0.48 -23.98 19.78
CA GLN A 224 0.96 -22.89 18.94
C GLN A 224 0.15 -21.59 19.13
N THR A 225 -1.19 -21.69 19.21
CA THR A 225 -2.06 -20.54 19.47
C THR A 225 -1.74 -19.90 20.83
N LEU A 226 -1.56 -20.71 21.88
CA LEU A 226 -1.20 -20.22 23.21
C LEU A 226 0.16 -19.53 23.23
N ASP A 227 1.15 -20.08 22.52
CA ASP A 227 2.49 -19.49 22.44
C ASP A 227 2.46 -18.15 21.69
N LEU A 228 1.72 -18.07 20.58
CA LEU A 228 1.50 -16.81 19.85
C LEU A 228 0.76 -15.76 20.67
N LEU A 229 -0.11 -16.16 21.61
CA LEU A 229 -0.77 -15.25 22.54
C LEU A 229 0.16 -14.73 23.63
N LYS A 230 1.03 -15.58 24.19
CA LYS A 230 2.02 -15.19 25.20
C LYS A 230 3.05 -14.20 24.64
N ASN A 231 3.44 -14.39 23.38
CA ASN A 231 4.40 -13.51 22.70
C ASN A 231 3.80 -12.17 22.24
N LYS A 232 2.55 -11.83 22.59
CA LYS A 232 1.94 -10.51 22.32
C LYS A 232 2.34 -9.42 23.30
N GLU A 233 3.11 -9.72 24.35
CA GLU A 233 3.68 -8.67 25.19
C GLU A 233 4.86 -7.98 24.47
N SER A 234 4.56 -6.76 23.99
CA SER A 234 5.39 -5.71 23.40
C SER A 234 5.54 -5.64 21.87
N PRO A 235 4.68 -4.83 21.21
CA PRO A 235 5.01 -4.07 20.02
C PRO A 235 5.35 -2.60 20.35
N GLU A 236 5.87 -2.29 21.55
CA GLU A 236 6.63 -1.06 21.76
C GLU A 236 8.10 -1.39 21.50
N ARG A 237 8.60 -0.97 20.33
CA ARG A 237 9.99 -1.04 19.78
C ARG A 237 10.04 -1.83 18.47
N GLN A 238 9.61 -1.20 17.37
CA GLN A 238 10.15 -1.34 16.00
C GLN A 238 9.26 -0.60 15.00
N LEU A 239 8.99 0.68 15.30
CA LEU A 239 8.61 1.70 14.32
C LEU A 239 9.72 2.76 14.32
#